data_AF-A5KP70-F1
#
_entry.id   AF-A5KP70-F1
#
_cell.length_a   1.000
_cell.length_b   1.000
_cell.length_c   1.000
_cell.angle_alpha   90.00
_cell.angle_beta   90.00
_cell.angle_gamma   90.00
#
_symmetry.space_group_name_H-M   'P 1'
#
loop_
_entity.id
_entity.type
_entity.pdbx_description
1 polymer ?
#
loop_
_entity_poly.entity_id
_entity_poly.type
_entity_poly.pdbx_seq_one_letter_code
_entity_poly.pdbx_strand_id
1 'polypeptide(L)'
;MWCFSEKERERMKLFDKFFKNSPEIPEQNYKHNVYEKETSQYSPLPRFYYIKGEKYDIDSPNSVSSIPICETHFKINDEDWGIDTILREHVNRYYTHIPEDLKTVCYSKISEIKWEGLEKLSHSEKLALEKQKEEQLREKAQLNAISRSDMEQFHFENYKMEEPFYDNNKCIMLISDENKNQIAHDLSLLDTYIEPYRKSLCIENNLYINPSELKFDTLKHDKTNTTLYFTYFECKPYTKTEKKSKFPLILHYATPAYHEFNPPTDFFGNIYYLQDGNIGKARLTYWISHTMYSFELGLTGQTLEVKKVEKAVNGNKSLLYKR
;
A
#
# COMPACT_ATOMS: atom_id res chain seq x y z
N MET A 1 -7.69 -11.73 -50.67
CA MET A 1 -7.54 -11.02 -51.96
C MET A 1 -8.55 -9.89 -51.94
N TRP A 2 -8.11 -8.66 -51.62
CA TRP A 2 -9.00 -7.50 -51.55
C TRP A 2 -8.65 -6.57 -52.72
N CYS A 3 -9.58 -6.46 -53.67
CA CYS A 3 -9.51 -5.53 -54.79
C CYS A 3 -10.04 -4.17 -54.32
N PHE A 4 -9.22 -3.12 -54.42
CA PHE A 4 -9.64 -1.74 -54.19
C PHE A 4 -10.48 -1.21 -55.37
N SER A 5 -11.44 -0.34 -55.05
CA SER A 5 -12.43 0.24 -55.96
C SER A 5 -11.83 1.32 -56.87
N GLU A 6 -12.45 1.61 -58.02
CA GLU A 6 -11.98 2.64 -58.96
C GLU A 6 -11.88 4.05 -58.36
N LYS A 7 -12.66 4.35 -57.31
CA LYS A 7 -12.57 5.62 -56.56
C LYS A 7 -11.25 5.79 -55.80
N GLU A 8 -10.61 4.69 -55.39
CA GLU A 8 -9.32 4.73 -54.69
C GLU A 8 -8.16 4.92 -55.67
N ARG A 9 -8.33 4.46 -56.93
CA ARG A 9 -7.34 4.68 -58.00
C ARG A 9 -7.30 6.12 -58.52
N GLU A 10 -8.43 6.84 -58.52
CA GLU A 10 -8.42 8.27 -58.90
C GLU A 10 -7.83 9.18 -57.83
N ARG A 11 -8.02 8.86 -56.54
CA ARG A 11 -7.40 9.62 -55.44
C ARG A 11 -5.88 9.55 -55.47
N MET A 12 -5.30 8.43 -55.87
CA MET A 12 -3.84 8.30 -55.99
C MET A 12 -3.25 9.14 -57.13
N LYS A 13 -3.99 9.35 -58.24
CA LYS A 13 -3.52 10.19 -59.36
C LYS A 13 -3.50 11.69 -59.04
N LEU A 14 -4.27 12.13 -58.05
CA LEU A 14 -4.28 13.54 -57.62
C LEU A 14 -3.06 13.89 -56.76
N PHE A 15 -2.46 12.91 -56.07
CA PHE A 15 -1.30 13.11 -55.19
C PHE A 15 0.03 13.27 -55.95
N ASP A 16 0.19 12.62 -57.11
CA ASP A 16 1.43 12.69 -57.90
C ASP A 16 1.67 14.04 -58.60
N LYS A 17 0.68 14.94 -58.61
CA LYS A 17 0.78 16.23 -59.29
C LYS A 17 1.32 17.38 -58.44
N PHE A 18 1.52 17.17 -57.13
CA PHE A 18 1.94 18.22 -56.19
C PHE A 18 3.43 18.21 -55.81
N PHE A 19 4.22 17.23 -56.24
CA PHE A 19 5.64 17.15 -55.91
C PHE A 19 6.53 17.13 -57.15
N LYS A 20 6.63 18.26 -57.84
CA LYS A 20 7.78 18.60 -58.69
C LYS A 20 8.14 20.07 -58.52
N ASN A 21 9.12 20.31 -57.65
CA ASN A 21 10.24 21.24 -57.78
C ASN A 21 10.77 21.55 -56.37
N SER A 22 11.84 20.87 -55.98
CA SER A 22 12.57 21.16 -54.76
C SER A 22 13.49 22.37 -54.99
N PRO A 23 13.38 23.46 -54.22
CA PRO A 23 14.53 24.31 -53.96
C PRO A 23 15.52 23.51 -53.11
N GLU A 24 16.82 23.73 -53.29
CA GLU A 24 17.84 23.21 -52.37
C GLU A 24 17.58 23.77 -50.96
N ILE A 25 17.19 22.88 -50.04
CA ILE A 25 17.03 23.18 -48.62
C ILE A 25 18.33 22.74 -47.93
N PRO A 26 18.98 23.60 -47.13
CA PRO A 26 20.17 23.19 -46.39
C PRO A 26 19.79 22.07 -45.41
N GLU A 27 20.59 21.01 -45.35
CA GLU A 27 20.41 19.90 -44.41
C GLU A 27 20.42 20.41 -42.95
N GLN A 28 19.24 20.66 -42.38
CA GLN A 28 19.05 20.66 -40.94
C GLN A 28 18.54 19.28 -40.53
N ASN A 29 19.45 18.49 -39.98
CA ASN A 29 19.15 17.28 -39.22
C ASN A 29 18.29 17.65 -38.01
N TYR A 30 16.97 17.69 -38.16
CA TYR A 30 16.08 17.65 -36.99
C TYR A 30 16.24 16.27 -36.34
N LYS A 31 17.10 16.19 -35.33
CA LYS A 31 17.12 15.03 -34.47
C LYS A 31 15.88 15.13 -33.56
N HIS A 32 14.82 14.43 -33.92
CA HIS A 32 13.68 14.25 -33.02
C HIS A 32 14.16 13.54 -31.74
N ASN A 33 13.62 13.92 -30.58
CA ASN A 33 13.91 13.32 -29.27
C ASN A 33 15.40 13.41 -28.88
N VAL A 34 15.96 14.62 -28.91
CA VAL A 34 17.28 14.94 -28.36
C VAL A 34 17.19 15.90 -27.19
N TYR A 35 18.27 16.06 -26.44
CA TYR A 35 18.37 16.98 -25.31
C TYR A 35 19.62 17.84 -25.39
N GLU A 36 19.60 18.98 -24.69
CA GLU A 36 20.75 19.89 -24.59
C GLU A 36 21.71 19.47 -23.47
N LYS A 37 22.95 19.97 -23.51
CA LYS A 37 23.95 19.70 -22.47
C LYS A 37 23.73 20.50 -21.17
N GLU A 38 22.87 21.52 -21.21
CA GLU A 38 22.53 22.29 -20.01
C GLU A 38 21.83 21.37 -19.01
N THR A 39 22.31 21.36 -17.77
CA THR A 39 21.76 20.56 -16.68
C THR A 39 20.63 21.31 -15.99
N SER A 40 19.65 20.56 -15.50
CA SER A 40 18.57 21.08 -14.66
C SER A 40 19.12 21.78 -13.41
N GLN A 41 18.35 22.74 -12.90
CA GLN A 41 18.62 23.43 -11.64
C GLN A 41 18.38 22.54 -10.41
N TYR A 42 17.59 21.47 -10.56
CA TYR A 42 17.15 20.61 -9.46
C TYR A 42 17.67 19.18 -9.55
N SER A 43 18.14 18.73 -10.72
CA SER A 43 18.65 17.37 -10.92
C SER A 43 19.85 17.34 -11.87
N PRO A 44 20.67 16.27 -11.89
CA PRO A 44 21.77 16.12 -12.83
C PRO A 44 21.31 15.76 -14.25
N LEU A 45 20.01 15.82 -14.54
CA LEU A 45 19.47 15.51 -15.85
C LEU A 45 19.62 16.72 -16.79
N PRO A 46 19.66 16.49 -18.12
CA PRO A 46 19.48 17.56 -19.09
C PRO A 46 18.23 18.38 -18.79
N ARG A 47 18.32 19.70 -18.91
CA ARG A 47 17.20 20.61 -18.65
C ARG A 47 16.22 20.68 -19.81
N PHE A 48 16.75 20.65 -21.04
CA PHE A 48 15.96 20.90 -22.24
C PHE A 48 15.88 19.68 -23.15
N TYR A 49 14.66 19.36 -23.57
CA TYR A 49 14.33 18.22 -24.43
C TYR A 49 13.56 18.67 -25.66
N TYR A 50 13.89 18.10 -26.82
CA TYR A 50 13.23 18.38 -28.08
C TYR A 50 12.28 17.25 -28.46
N ILE A 51 10.99 17.49 -28.42
CA ILE A 51 9.94 16.51 -28.79
C ILE A 51 9.22 17.04 -30.01
N LYS A 52 9.17 16.23 -31.08
CA LYS A 52 8.58 16.63 -32.38
C LYS A 52 9.11 17.98 -32.94
N GLY A 53 10.35 18.33 -32.60
CA GLY A 53 11.00 19.57 -33.06
C GLY A 53 10.78 20.78 -32.15
N GLU A 54 9.92 20.68 -31.14
CA GLU A 54 9.69 21.74 -30.15
C GLU A 54 10.53 21.51 -28.89
N LYS A 55 11.03 22.61 -28.30
CA LYS A 55 11.87 22.60 -27.08
C LYS A 55 11.01 22.69 -25.83
N TYR A 56 11.26 21.79 -24.88
CA TYR A 56 10.60 21.75 -23.57
C TYR A 56 11.64 21.82 -22.45
N ASP A 57 11.31 22.56 -21.39
CA ASP A 57 12.13 22.78 -20.19
C ASP A 57 11.54 21.99 -19.02
N ILE A 58 12.26 20.99 -18.51
CA ILE A 58 11.78 20.17 -17.39
C ILE A 58 11.77 20.92 -16.06
N ASP A 59 12.42 22.08 -15.96
CA ASP A 59 12.38 22.94 -14.77
C ASP A 59 11.22 23.96 -14.81
N SER A 60 10.46 24.02 -15.92
CA SER A 60 9.37 24.97 -16.12
C SER A 60 8.00 24.28 -16.04
N PRO A 61 7.15 24.64 -15.05
CA PRO A 61 5.84 24.00 -14.91
C PRO A 61 4.97 24.14 -16.17
N ASN A 62 4.96 25.33 -16.77
CA ASN A 62 4.23 25.60 -18.01
C ASN A 62 4.74 24.73 -19.16
N SER A 63 6.06 24.60 -19.29
CA SER A 63 6.65 23.78 -20.36
C SER A 63 6.32 22.30 -20.18
N VAL A 64 6.48 21.76 -18.96
CA VAL A 64 6.11 20.38 -18.63
C VAL A 64 4.64 20.10 -18.93
N SER A 65 3.73 21.00 -18.56
CA SER A 65 2.30 20.83 -18.82
C SER A 65 1.97 20.76 -20.32
N SER A 66 2.74 21.47 -21.14
CA SER A 66 2.57 21.54 -22.60
C SER A 66 3.22 20.39 -23.38
N ILE A 67 3.99 19.52 -22.72
CA ILE A 67 4.60 18.36 -23.37
C ILE A 67 3.50 17.49 -24.02
N PRO A 68 3.60 17.18 -25.32
CA PRO A 68 2.62 16.38 -26.03
C PRO A 68 2.66 14.92 -25.56
N ILE A 69 1.50 14.32 -25.37
CA ILE A 69 1.39 12.90 -25.03
C ILE A 69 1.74 12.07 -26.27
N CYS A 70 2.96 11.56 -26.32
CA CYS A 70 3.46 10.74 -27.43
C CYS A 70 4.65 9.88 -26.99
N GLU A 71 4.94 8.84 -27.78
CA GLU A 71 6.13 8.02 -27.55
C GLU A 71 7.40 8.86 -27.77
N THR A 72 8.33 8.76 -26.83
CA THR A 72 9.60 9.47 -26.83
C THR A 72 10.74 8.52 -26.49
N HIS A 73 11.92 8.82 -27.04
CA HIS A 73 13.11 7.99 -26.93
C HIS A 73 14.35 8.88 -26.78
N PHE A 74 14.91 8.91 -25.57
CA PHE A 74 16.10 9.69 -25.24
C PHE A 74 17.19 8.74 -24.77
N LYS A 75 18.35 8.78 -25.44
CA LYS A 75 19.50 7.99 -25.01
C LYS A 75 20.23 8.69 -23.85
N ILE A 76 19.99 8.25 -22.62
CA ILE A 76 20.61 8.80 -21.39
C ILE A 76 21.33 7.67 -20.68
N ASN A 77 22.63 7.84 -20.37
CA ASN A 77 23.48 6.81 -19.75
C ASN A 77 23.42 5.44 -20.46
N ASP A 78 23.42 5.45 -21.79
CA ASP A 78 23.27 4.26 -22.64
C ASP A 78 21.93 3.51 -22.53
N GLU A 79 20.94 4.09 -21.86
CA GLU A 79 19.57 3.58 -21.79
C GLU A 79 18.60 4.41 -22.65
N ASP A 80 17.54 3.75 -23.15
CA ASP A 80 16.41 4.40 -23.83
C ASP A 80 15.37 4.84 -22.80
N TRP A 81 15.24 6.15 -22.61
CA TRP A 81 14.32 6.77 -21.65
C TRP A 81 13.16 7.45 -22.38
N GLY A 82 11.96 7.34 -21.82
CA GLY A 82 10.83 8.19 -22.20
C GLY A 82 10.89 9.52 -21.44
N ILE A 83 10.14 10.52 -21.93
CA ILE A 83 9.96 11.78 -21.22
C ILE A 83 9.32 11.55 -19.84
N ASP A 84 8.45 10.54 -19.71
CA ASP A 84 7.89 10.13 -18.42
C ASP A 84 8.96 9.60 -17.46
N THR A 85 9.91 8.80 -17.95
CA THR A 85 11.07 8.33 -17.17
C THR A 85 11.88 9.51 -16.65
N ILE A 86 12.19 10.46 -17.54
CA ILE A 86 12.93 11.69 -17.20
C ILE A 86 12.21 12.48 -16.11
N LEU A 87 10.91 12.74 -16.29
CA LEU A 87 10.12 13.49 -15.33
C LEU A 87 10.04 12.75 -13.99
N ARG A 88 9.86 11.42 -13.98
CA ARG A 88 9.85 10.61 -12.75
C ARG A 88 11.20 10.65 -12.03
N GLU A 89 12.31 10.45 -12.72
CA GLU A 89 13.65 10.53 -12.13
C GLU A 89 13.94 11.94 -11.60
N HIS A 90 13.51 12.97 -12.32
CA HIS A 90 13.60 14.36 -11.87
C HIS A 90 12.85 14.54 -10.54
N VAL A 91 11.55 14.24 -10.48
CA VAL A 91 10.73 14.53 -9.29
C VAL A 91 10.85 13.56 -8.13
N ASN A 92 11.06 12.26 -8.37
CA ASN A 92 11.11 11.28 -7.28
C ASN A 92 12.45 11.30 -6.56
N ARG A 93 13.56 11.40 -7.30
CA ARG A 93 14.90 11.30 -6.72
C ARG A 93 15.38 12.60 -6.09
N TYR A 94 14.89 13.73 -6.60
CA TYR A 94 15.26 15.08 -6.13
C TYR A 94 14.07 15.82 -5.51
N TYR A 95 13.05 15.07 -5.04
CA TYR A 95 11.78 15.56 -4.52
C TYR A 95 11.91 16.75 -3.55
N THR A 96 12.90 16.74 -2.66
CA THR A 96 13.10 17.80 -1.65
C THR A 96 13.57 19.13 -2.23
N HIS A 97 14.16 19.13 -3.43
CA HIS A 97 14.75 20.32 -4.06
C HIS A 97 13.84 20.93 -5.14
N ILE A 98 12.76 20.24 -5.51
CA ILE A 98 11.87 20.66 -6.60
C ILE A 98 10.72 21.49 -6.02
N PRO A 99 10.34 22.61 -6.68
CA PRO A 99 9.16 23.40 -6.30
C PRO A 99 7.84 22.59 -6.39
N GLU A 100 6.88 22.90 -5.51
CA GLU A 100 5.64 22.11 -5.38
C GLU A 100 4.73 22.19 -6.63
N ASP A 101 4.71 23.34 -7.29
CA ASP A 101 4.02 23.54 -8.57
C ASP A 101 4.63 22.67 -9.68
N LEU A 102 5.96 22.58 -9.74
CA LEU A 102 6.66 21.72 -10.69
C LEU A 102 6.37 20.23 -10.43
N LYS A 103 6.41 19.78 -9.17
CA LYS A 103 6.04 18.40 -8.81
C LYS A 103 4.64 18.05 -9.30
N THR A 104 3.68 18.95 -9.04
CA THR A 104 2.27 18.74 -9.37
C THR A 104 2.09 18.51 -10.86
N VAL A 105 2.68 19.37 -11.70
CA VAL A 105 2.54 19.22 -13.16
C VAL A 105 3.32 18.01 -13.71
N CYS A 106 4.48 17.69 -13.14
CA CYS A 106 5.22 16.49 -13.51
C CYS A 106 4.38 15.23 -13.23
N TYR A 107 3.84 15.08 -12.02
CA TYR A 107 3.01 13.93 -11.68
C TYR A 107 1.73 13.85 -12.53
N SER A 108 1.11 14.99 -12.86
CA SER A 108 -0.02 15.03 -13.80
C SER A 108 0.40 14.49 -15.17
N LYS A 109 1.50 15.01 -15.73
CA LYS A 109 1.98 14.61 -17.06
C LYS A 109 2.42 13.14 -17.11
N ILE A 110 3.14 12.67 -16.08
CA ILE A 110 3.51 11.26 -15.93
C ILE A 110 2.27 10.38 -15.92
N SER A 111 1.23 10.79 -15.19
CA SER A 111 -0.03 10.07 -15.16
C SER A 111 -0.67 10.04 -16.55
N GLU A 112 -0.83 11.18 -17.23
CA GLU A 112 -1.38 11.26 -18.59
C GLU A 112 -0.68 10.29 -19.56
N ILE A 113 0.65 10.28 -19.59
CA ILE A 113 1.43 9.37 -20.45
C ILE A 113 1.18 7.89 -20.08
N LYS A 114 1.08 7.60 -18.79
CA LYS A 114 0.77 6.25 -18.29
C LYS A 114 -0.64 5.80 -18.68
N TRP A 115 -1.65 6.67 -18.60
CA TRP A 115 -3.03 6.38 -18.99
C TRP A 115 -3.14 6.01 -20.48
N GLU A 116 -2.32 6.61 -21.33
CA GLU A 116 -2.22 6.28 -22.77
C GLU A 116 -1.36 5.04 -23.07
N GLY A 117 -0.81 4.36 -22.05
CA GLY A 117 -0.01 3.15 -22.23
C GLY A 117 1.39 3.39 -22.80
N LEU A 118 1.89 4.62 -22.73
CA LEU A 118 3.18 5.04 -23.28
C LEU A 118 4.30 5.05 -22.22
N GLU A 119 4.05 4.49 -21.04
CA GLU A 119 5.01 4.46 -19.92
C GLU A 119 6.27 3.66 -20.30
N LYS A 120 7.44 4.27 -20.14
CA LYS A 120 8.75 3.61 -20.23
C LYS A 120 9.41 3.61 -18.87
N LEU A 121 9.81 2.43 -18.40
CA LEU A 121 10.59 2.30 -17.16
C LEU A 121 12.09 2.30 -17.47
N SER A 122 12.85 3.06 -16.68
CA SER A 122 14.32 2.98 -16.63
C SER A 122 14.78 1.57 -16.22
N HIS A 123 16.06 1.25 -16.44
CA HIS A 123 16.60 -0.03 -15.98
C HIS A 123 16.50 -0.17 -14.45
N SER A 124 16.78 0.89 -13.69
CA SER A 124 16.66 0.89 -12.22
C SER A 124 15.22 0.66 -11.74
N GLU A 125 14.22 1.24 -12.40
CA GLU A 125 12.81 1.01 -12.07
C GLU A 125 12.40 -0.44 -12.37
N LYS A 126 12.87 -1.01 -13.49
CA LYS A 126 12.63 -2.42 -13.83
C LYS A 126 13.23 -3.35 -12.76
N LEU A 127 14.50 -3.14 -12.40
CA LEU A 127 15.17 -3.92 -11.36
C LEU A 127 14.47 -3.78 -9.99
N ALA A 128 14.05 -2.57 -9.62
CA ALA A 128 13.32 -2.34 -8.38
C ALA A 128 11.98 -3.07 -8.35
N LEU A 129 11.24 -3.06 -9.48
CA LEU A 129 9.99 -3.77 -9.62
C LEU A 129 10.18 -5.29 -9.58
N GLU A 130 11.21 -5.82 -10.24
CA GLU A 130 11.58 -7.23 -10.17
C GLU A 130 11.91 -7.65 -8.73
N LYS A 131 12.77 -6.89 -8.05
CA LYS A 131 13.12 -7.13 -6.64
C LYS A 131 11.89 -7.09 -5.73
N GLN A 132 10.97 -6.16 -5.95
CA GLN A 132 9.72 -6.07 -5.19
C GLN A 132 8.83 -7.29 -5.43
N LYS A 133 8.71 -7.75 -6.68
CA LYS A 133 7.95 -8.97 -7.02
C LYS A 133 8.57 -10.22 -6.39
N GLU A 134 9.90 -10.35 -6.45
CA GLU A 134 10.63 -11.44 -5.81
C GLU A 134 10.44 -11.44 -4.29
N GLU A 135 10.50 -10.28 -3.64
CA GLU A 135 10.26 -10.14 -2.21
C GLU A 135 8.82 -10.52 -1.85
N GLN A 136 7.82 -10.08 -2.60
CA GLN A 136 6.41 -10.46 -2.39
C GLN A 136 6.19 -11.97 -2.58
N LEU A 137 6.80 -12.56 -3.60
CA LEU A 137 6.72 -14.01 -3.84
C LEU A 137 7.38 -14.79 -2.70
N ARG A 138 8.52 -14.33 -2.20
CA ARG A 138 9.21 -14.92 -1.05
C ARG A 138 8.38 -14.81 0.22
N GLU A 139 7.86 -13.61 0.54
CA GLU A 139 7.01 -13.41 1.72
C GLU A 139 5.74 -14.28 1.64
N LYS A 140 5.12 -14.38 0.47
CA LYS A 140 3.98 -15.28 0.24
C LYS A 140 4.35 -16.75 0.44
N ALA A 141 5.48 -17.20 -0.11
CA ALA A 141 5.95 -18.57 0.03
C ALA A 141 6.24 -18.91 1.50
N GLN A 142 6.87 -17.99 2.24
CA GLN A 142 7.13 -18.14 3.68
C GLN A 142 5.83 -18.25 4.47
N LEU A 143 4.86 -17.36 4.24
CA LEU A 143 3.57 -17.41 4.94
C LEU A 143 2.78 -18.69 4.64
N ASN A 144 2.86 -19.19 3.42
CA ASN A 144 2.20 -20.43 2.99
C ASN A 144 2.90 -21.70 3.47
N ALA A 145 4.17 -21.60 3.87
CA ALA A 145 4.93 -22.73 4.40
C ALA A 145 4.80 -22.91 5.92
N ILE A 146 4.26 -21.91 6.63
CA ILE A 146 4.01 -22.01 8.08
C ILE A 146 3.02 -23.13 8.33
N SER A 147 3.40 -24.03 9.23
CA SER A 147 2.62 -25.20 9.64
C SER A 147 2.24 -25.15 11.11
N ARG A 148 1.39 -26.09 11.55
CA ARG A 148 1.11 -26.29 12.98
C ARG A 148 2.38 -26.56 13.80
N SER A 149 3.32 -27.33 13.25
CA SER A 149 4.59 -27.67 13.93
C SER A 149 5.43 -26.43 14.22
N ASP A 150 5.43 -25.44 13.32
CA ASP A 150 6.09 -24.16 13.53
C ASP A 150 5.48 -23.37 14.69
N MET A 151 4.19 -23.58 14.99
CA MET A 151 3.51 -22.91 16.10
C MET A 151 3.66 -23.67 17.42
N GLU A 152 3.68 -25.01 17.39
CA GLU A 152 3.81 -25.87 18.57
C GLU A 152 5.15 -25.66 19.32
N GLN A 153 6.19 -25.16 18.65
CA GLN A 153 7.48 -24.85 19.29
C GLN A 153 7.41 -23.76 20.39
N PHE A 154 6.30 -23.01 20.45
CA PHE A 154 6.08 -21.93 21.42
C PHE A 154 5.27 -22.40 22.64
N HIS A 155 4.91 -23.68 22.73
CA HIS A 155 4.28 -24.27 23.92
C HIS A 155 3.11 -23.45 24.50
N PHE A 156 2.19 -22.99 23.65
CA PHE A 156 0.99 -22.28 24.07
C PHE A 156 0.01 -23.22 24.80
N GLU A 157 0.26 -23.52 26.07
CA GLU A 157 -0.49 -24.54 26.82
C GLU A 157 -2.00 -24.28 26.91
N ASN A 158 -2.41 -23.01 26.90
CA ASN A 158 -3.80 -22.61 27.01
C ASN A 158 -4.54 -22.54 25.66
N TYR A 159 -3.83 -22.77 24.55
CA TYR A 159 -4.39 -22.69 23.21
C TYR A 159 -4.14 -23.98 22.43
N LYS A 160 -5.22 -24.51 21.85
CA LYS A 160 -5.13 -25.59 20.88
C LYS A 160 -4.69 -25.02 19.54
N MET A 161 -3.50 -25.42 19.09
CA MET A 161 -3.00 -25.11 17.77
C MET A 161 -3.67 -26.04 16.74
N GLU A 162 -4.30 -25.45 15.74
CA GLU A 162 -4.83 -26.13 14.56
C GLU A 162 -3.93 -25.85 13.35
N GLU A 163 -4.13 -26.55 12.23
CA GLU A 163 -3.33 -26.30 11.02
C GLU A 163 -3.66 -24.91 10.45
N PRO A 164 -2.67 -24.00 10.36
CA PRO A 164 -2.91 -22.70 9.76
C PRO A 164 -2.90 -22.79 8.23
N PHE A 165 -3.43 -21.77 7.57
CA PHE A 165 -3.45 -21.68 6.11
C PHE A 165 -3.21 -20.25 5.64
N TYR A 166 -2.74 -20.12 4.40
CA TYR A 166 -2.52 -18.81 3.79
C TYR A 166 -3.82 -18.23 3.22
N ASP A 167 -4.19 -17.03 3.67
CA ASP A 167 -5.23 -16.21 3.03
C ASP A 167 -5.01 -14.72 3.32
N ASN A 168 -5.47 -13.82 2.45
CA ASN A 168 -5.37 -12.37 2.60
C ASN A 168 -3.95 -11.85 2.99
N ASN A 169 -2.91 -12.45 2.41
CA ASN A 169 -1.49 -12.15 2.72
C ASN A 169 -1.13 -12.36 4.20
N LYS A 170 -1.79 -13.31 4.87
CA LYS A 170 -1.53 -13.72 6.24
C LYS A 170 -1.53 -15.24 6.35
N CYS A 171 -0.87 -15.74 7.38
CA CYS A 171 -1.04 -17.12 7.84
C CYS A 171 -2.11 -17.10 8.94
N ILE A 172 -3.26 -17.71 8.67
CA ILE A 172 -4.47 -17.64 9.49
C ILE A 172 -4.72 -19.00 10.13
N MET A 173 -5.10 -19.00 11.41
CA MET A 173 -5.63 -20.16 12.13
C MET A 173 -7.02 -19.80 12.68
N LEU A 174 -8.02 -20.60 12.34
CA LEU A 174 -9.39 -20.40 12.84
C LEU A 174 -9.48 -20.78 14.32
N ILE A 175 -10.43 -20.16 15.02
CA ILE A 175 -10.64 -20.40 16.45
C ILE A 175 -11.42 -21.69 16.64
N SER A 176 -10.82 -22.68 17.32
CA SER A 176 -11.52 -23.87 17.77
C SER A 176 -12.41 -23.57 18.99
N ASP A 177 -13.35 -24.46 19.31
CA ASP A 177 -14.22 -24.29 20.48
C ASP A 177 -13.44 -24.25 21.80
N GLU A 178 -12.36 -25.01 21.91
CA GLU A 178 -11.48 -25.06 23.08
C GLU A 178 -10.78 -23.71 23.32
N ASN A 179 -10.46 -22.97 22.26
CA ASN A 179 -9.79 -21.67 22.34
C ASN A 179 -10.73 -20.56 22.83
N LYS A 180 -12.05 -20.69 22.66
CA LYS A 180 -13.03 -19.63 22.97
C LYS A 180 -13.01 -19.25 24.45
N ASN A 181 -12.87 -20.23 25.35
CA ASN A 181 -12.83 -19.98 26.80
C ASN A 181 -11.59 -19.18 27.20
N GLN A 182 -10.42 -19.51 26.62
CA GLN A 182 -9.19 -18.78 26.90
C GLN A 182 -9.25 -17.35 26.34
N ILE A 183 -9.80 -17.17 25.13
CA ILE A 183 -10.03 -15.84 24.55
C ILE A 183 -10.91 -14.97 25.46
N ALA A 184 -12.00 -15.55 26.00
CA ALA A 184 -12.89 -14.85 26.91
C ALA A 184 -12.19 -14.45 28.22
N HIS A 185 -11.36 -15.33 28.76
CA HIS A 185 -10.53 -15.04 29.92
C HIS A 185 -9.56 -13.87 29.65
N ASP A 186 -8.85 -13.91 28.52
CA ASP A 186 -7.87 -12.90 28.14
C ASP A 186 -8.51 -11.52 27.93
N LEU A 187 -9.70 -11.45 27.31
CA LEU A 187 -10.45 -10.20 27.17
C LEU A 187 -10.92 -9.67 28.52
N SER A 188 -11.43 -10.54 29.38
CA SER A 188 -11.84 -10.15 30.74
C SER A 188 -10.66 -9.60 31.54
N LEU A 189 -9.47 -10.18 31.38
CA LEU A 189 -8.23 -9.67 31.98
C LEU A 189 -7.89 -8.28 31.41
N LEU A 190 -8.01 -8.06 30.11
CA LEU A 190 -7.78 -6.75 29.49
C LEU A 190 -8.74 -5.67 30.01
N ASP A 191 -10.00 -6.02 30.27
CA ASP A 191 -10.97 -5.10 30.86
C ASP A 191 -10.53 -4.59 32.24
N THR A 192 -9.86 -5.43 33.05
CA THR A 192 -9.31 -5.01 34.34
C THR A 192 -8.22 -3.94 34.23
N TYR A 193 -7.44 -3.96 33.15
CA TYR A 193 -6.36 -2.99 32.93
C TYR A 193 -6.90 -1.63 32.45
N ILE A 194 -7.98 -1.61 31.68
CA ILE A 194 -8.52 -0.37 31.09
C ILE A 194 -9.51 0.34 32.01
N GLU A 195 -10.22 -0.38 32.88
CA GLU A 195 -11.28 0.18 33.72
C GLU A 195 -10.81 1.35 34.61
N PRO A 196 -9.61 1.31 35.23
CA PRO A 196 -9.08 2.47 35.97
C PRO A 196 -8.91 3.71 35.09
N TYR A 197 -8.46 3.52 33.84
CA TYR A 197 -8.23 4.61 32.89
C TYR A 197 -9.55 5.16 32.34
N ARG A 198 -10.54 4.29 32.08
CA ARG A 198 -11.89 4.71 31.69
C ARG A 198 -12.48 5.66 32.73
N LYS A 199 -12.35 5.30 34.02
CA LYS A 199 -12.79 6.13 35.15
C LYS A 199 -12.00 7.44 35.27
N SER A 200 -10.67 7.39 35.26
CA SER A 200 -9.84 8.58 35.45
C SER A 200 -9.94 9.59 34.30
N LEU A 201 -10.24 9.11 33.08
CA LEU A 201 -10.43 9.94 31.89
C LEU A 201 -11.89 10.37 31.70
N CYS A 202 -12.77 10.08 32.66
CA CYS A 202 -14.20 10.41 32.62
C CYS A 202 -14.90 9.91 31.34
N ILE A 203 -14.57 8.70 30.89
CA ILE A 203 -15.25 8.09 29.74
C ILE A 203 -16.56 7.45 30.24
N GLU A 204 -17.68 8.12 29.95
CA GLU A 204 -19.01 7.71 30.42
C GLU A 204 -19.55 6.45 29.71
N ASN A 205 -19.13 6.23 28.46
CA ASN A 205 -19.54 5.04 27.71
C ASN A 205 -19.08 3.76 28.44
N ASN A 206 -19.94 2.73 28.42
CA ASN A 206 -19.56 1.41 28.89
C ASN A 206 -18.59 0.78 27.87
N LEU A 207 -17.33 0.62 28.25
CA LEU A 207 -16.28 0.04 27.40
C LEU A 207 -16.03 -1.41 27.80
N TYR A 208 -17.04 -2.25 27.62
CA TYR A 208 -16.99 -3.67 27.96
C TYR A 208 -17.16 -4.52 26.70
N ILE A 209 -16.28 -5.48 26.49
CA ILE A 209 -16.38 -6.42 25.36
C ILE A 209 -16.92 -7.72 25.91
N ASN A 210 -18.20 -7.99 25.65
CA ASN A 210 -18.79 -9.26 26.05
C ASN A 210 -18.21 -10.40 25.19
N PRO A 211 -17.45 -11.35 25.75
CA PRO A 211 -16.82 -12.40 24.94
C PRO A 211 -17.83 -13.30 24.21
N SER A 212 -19.07 -13.41 24.71
CA SER A 212 -20.13 -14.17 24.02
C SER A 212 -20.64 -13.50 22.75
N GLU A 213 -20.37 -12.20 22.57
CA GLU A 213 -20.74 -11.44 21.37
C GLU A 213 -19.67 -11.49 20.29
N LEU A 214 -18.51 -12.10 20.55
CA LEU A 214 -17.50 -12.30 19.51
C LEU A 214 -18.05 -13.18 18.39
N LYS A 215 -17.72 -12.79 17.16
CA LYS A 215 -18.04 -13.59 15.98
C LYS A 215 -16.82 -14.39 15.55
N PHE A 216 -16.98 -15.71 15.45
CA PHE A 216 -15.90 -16.64 15.06
C PHE A 216 -16.00 -17.12 13.61
N ASP A 217 -17.08 -16.74 12.91
CA ASP A 217 -17.32 -17.13 11.52
C ASP A 217 -16.54 -16.26 10.52
N THR A 218 -16.72 -16.55 9.24
CA THR A 218 -16.20 -15.76 8.11
C THR A 218 -17.35 -15.36 7.19
N LEU A 219 -17.15 -14.30 6.40
CA LEU A 219 -18.06 -13.88 5.34
C LEU A 219 -17.29 -13.81 4.02
N LYS A 220 -17.85 -14.34 2.93
CA LYS A 220 -17.28 -14.09 1.60
C LYS A 220 -17.83 -12.78 1.06
N HIS A 221 -16.93 -11.91 0.60
CA HIS A 221 -17.30 -10.66 -0.05
C HIS A 221 -17.41 -10.88 -1.57
N ASP A 222 -18.65 -10.93 -2.07
CA ASP A 222 -18.97 -11.35 -3.44
C ASP A 222 -18.23 -10.57 -4.54
N LYS A 223 -18.03 -9.26 -4.34
CA LYS A 223 -17.44 -8.39 -5.38
C LYS A 223 -15.93 -8.58 -5.56
N THR A 224 -15.24 -8.92 -4.47
CA THR A 224 -13.77 -9.02 -4.46
C THR A 224 -13.29 -10.47 -4.32
N ASN A 225 -14.23 -11.40 -4.15
CA ASN A 225 -13.98 -12.81 -3.83
C ASN A 225 -13.01 -12.96 -2.64
N THR A 226 -13.10 -12.04 -1.67
CA THR A 226 -12.21 -11.98 -0.50
C THR A 226 -12.95 -12.52 0.71
N THR A 227 -12.29 -13.34 1.51
CA THR A 227 -12.85 -13.79 2.79
C THR A 227 -12.65 -12.71 3.84
N LEU A 228 -13.72 -12.28 4.48
CA LEU A 228 -13.73 -11.39 5.63
C LEU A 228 -13.77 -12.22 6.90
N TYR A 229 -12.76 -12.07 7.75
CA TYR A 229 -12.64 -12.77 9.02
C TYR A 229 -13.08 -11.84 10.15
N PHE A 230 -13.77 -12.39 11.16
CA PHE A 230 -14.12 -11.66 12.38
C PHE A 230 -13.07 -11.91 13.47
N THR A 231 -13.14 -13.07 14.13
CA THR A 231 -12.21 -13.49 15.17
C THR A 231 -11.36 -14.66 14.68
N TYR A 232 -10.04 -14.50 14.65
CA TYR A 232 -9.07 -15.48 14.15
C TYR A 232 -7.69 -15.23 14.72
N PHE A 233 -6.82 -16.23 14.64
CA PHE A 233 -5.39 -16.06 14.92
C PHE A 233 -4.60 -15.77 13.65
N GLU A 234 -3.69 -14.80 13.70
CA GLU A 234 -2.60 -14.65 12.75
C GLU A 234 -1.34 -15.31 13.32
N CYS A 235 -0.80 -16.27 12.59
CA CYS A 235 0.40 -17.03 12.95
C CYS A 235 1.64 -16.35 12.37
N LYS A 236 2.59 -16.01 13.23
CA LYS A 236 3.86 -15.35 12.89
C LYS A 236 5.03 -15.98 13.65
N PRO A 237 5.31 -17.28 13.46
CA PRO A 237 6.34 -17.97 14.21
C PRO A 237 7.74 -17.36 14.01
N TYR A 238 7.99 -16.75 12.85
CA TYR A 238 9.29 -16.20 12.46
C TYR A 238 9.24 -14.71 12.14
N THR A 239 10.37 -14.03 12.39
CA THR A 239 10.65 -12.67 11.91
C THR A 239 11.06 -12.70 10.43
N LYS A 240 11.16 -11.52 9.78
CA LYS A 240 11.72 -11.41 8.41
C LYS A 240 13.13 -12.01 8.27
N THR A 241 13.88 -12.10 9.37
CA THR A 241 15.22 -12.70 9.44
C THR A 241 15.20 -14.15 9.93
N GLU A 242 14.05 -14.82 9.89
CA GLU A 242 13.84 -16.24 10.25
C GLU A 242 14.12 -16.61 11.72
N LYS A 243 14.44 -15.62 12.56
CA LYS A 243 14.48 -15.79 14.02
C LYS A 243 13.08 -15.97 14.59
N LYS A 244 12.95 -16.71 15.70
CA LYS A 244 11.68 -16.83 16.45
C LYS A 244 11.09 -15.46 16.76
N SER A 245 9.80 -15.29 16.44
CA SER A 245 9.09 -14.04 16.66
C SER A 245 8.91 -13.75 18.14
N LYS A 246 9.00 -12.47 18.53
CA LYS A 246 8.60 -12.04 19.87
C LYS A 246 7.10 -12.25 20.11
N PHE A 247 6.30 -12.13 19.06
CA PHE A 247 4.85 -12.33 19.08
C PHE A 247 4.46 -13.39 18.06
N PRO A 248 4.53 -14.69 18.41
CA PRO A 248 4.28 -15.76 17.45
C PRO A 248 2.81 -15.87 17.07
N LEU A 249 1.91 -15.47 17.97
CA LEU A 249 0.48 -15.60 17.84
C LEU A 249 -0.18 -14.24 18.09
N ILE A 250 -1.10 -13.86 17.20
CA ILE A 250 -1.87 -12.62 17.33
C ILE A 250 -3.35 -12.97 17.20
N LEU A 251 -4.14 -12.74 18.24
CA LEU A 251 -5.60 -12.81 18.13
C LEU A 251 -6.11 -11.52 17.53
N HIS A 252 -6.77 -11.61 16.38
CA HIS A 252 -7.68 -10.59 15.88
C HIS A 252 -9.06 -10.95 16.38
N TYR A 253 -9.76 -10.04 17.05
CA TYR A 253 -11.12 -10.28 17.54
C TYR A 253 -12.05 -9.17 17.10
N ALA A 254 -13.32 -9.52 16.89
CA ALA A 254 -14.34 -8.60 16.42
C ALA A 254 -15.76 -9.07 16.76
N THR A 255 -16.64 -8.09 16.97
CA THR A 255 -18.10 -8.30 17.05
C THR A 255 -18.75 -8.35 15.67
N PRO A 256 -20.02 -8.81 15.54
CA PRO A 256 -20.70 -8.98 14.25
C PRO A 256 -20.76 -7.73 13.36
N ALA A 257 -20.73 -6.55 13.95
CA ALA A 257 -20.85 -5.28 13.26
C ALA A 257 -19.55 -4.81 12.56
N TYR A 258 -18.44 -5.53 12.72
CA TYR A 258 -17.11 -5.11 12.28
C TYR A 258 -16.96 -4.83 10.78
N HIS A 259 -17.69 -5.58 9.96
CA HIS A 259 -17.68 -5.41 8.50
C HIS A 259 -18.87 -4.56 8.00
N GLU A 260 -19.67 -4.00 8.91
CA GLU A 260 -20.78 -3.12 8.56
C GLU A 260 -20.30 -1.70 8.28
N PHE A 261 -21.01 -0.99 7.40
CA PHE A 261 -20.73 0.41 7.16
C PHE A 261 -21.34 1.26 8.27
N ASN A 262 -20.50 1.92 9.05
CA ASN A 262 -20.89 2.85 10.12
C ASN A 262 -21.84 2.23 11.17
N PRO A 263 -21.41 1.14 11.84
CA PRO A 263 -22.24 0.49 12.83
C PRO A 263 -22.53 1.42 14.01
N PRO A 264 -23.69 1.28 14.68
CA PRO A 264 -24.00 2.05 15.88
C PRO A 264 -23.03 1.73 17.03
N THR A 265 -22.66 0.45 17.14
CA THR A 265 -21.70 -0.05 18.13
C THR A 265 -20.88 -1.18 17.50
N ASP A 266 -19.57 -1.17 17.71
CA ASP A 266 -18.69 -2.25 17.30
C ASP A 266 -17.43 -2.30 18.19
N PHE A 267 -16.96 -3.51 18.47
CA PHE A 267 -15.80 -3.77 19.31
C PHE A 267 -14.85 -4.72 18.60
N PHE A 268 -13.60 -4.31 18.47
CA PHE A 268 -12.60 -5.11 17.79
C PHE A 268 -11.19 -4.74 18.27
N GLY A 269 -10.25 -5.62 17.99
CA GLY A 269 -8.90 -5.40 18.46
C GLY A 269 -7.94 -6.51 18.14
N ASN A 270 -6.78 -6.40 18.76
CA ASN A 270 -5.66 -7.30 18.58
C ASN A 270 -5.01 -7.62 19.92
N ILE A 271 -4.78 -8.89 20.22
CA ILE A 271 -3.98 -9.35 21.37
C ILE A 271 -2.72 -10.03 20.82
N TYR A 272 -1.54 -9.59 21.28
CA TYR A 272 -0.25 -10.09 20.85
C TYR A 272 0.37 -10.93 21.97
N TYR A 273 0.47 -12.23 21.73
CA TYR A 273 0.98 -13.19 22.70
C TYR A 273 2.50 -13.31 22.58
N LEU A 274 3.18 -13.32 23.71
CA LEU A 274 4.59 -13.67 23.81
C LEU A 274 4.81 -15.17 23.55
N GLN A 275 6.07 -15.58 23.46
CA GLN A 275 6.47 -16.97 23.26
C GLN A 275 6.05 -17.91 24.40
N ASP A 276 5.67 -17.40 25.56
CA ASP A 276 5.19 -18.16 26.71
C ASP A 276 3.65 -18.16 26.83
N GLY A 277 2.95 -17.59 25.84
CA GLY A 277 1.48 -17.45 25.86
C GLY A 277 0.94 -16.27 26.66
N ASN A 278 1.78 -15.51 27.36
CA ASN A 278 1.32 -14.31 28.06
C ASN A 278 1.02 -13.16 27.09
N ILE A 279 0.10 -12.27 27.47
CA ILE A 279 -0.20 -11.06 26.69
C ILE A 279 0.96 -10.07 26.84
N GLY A 280 1.68 -9.79 25.75
CA GLY A 280 2.76 -8.80 25.75
C GLY A 280 2.34 -7.42 25.22
N LYS A 281 1.24 -7.36 24.48
CA LYS A 281 0.69 -6.13 23.90
C LYS A 281 -0.77 -6.38 23.52
N ALA A 282 -1.61 -5.35 23.64
CA ALA A 282 -2.97 -5.39 23.11
C ALA A 282 -3.38 -4.03 22.53
N ARG A 283 -4.30 -4.06 21.57
CA ARG A 283 -5.00 -2.88 21.09
C ARG A 283 -6.49 -3.16 21.11
N LEU A 284 -7.23 -2.44 21.94
CA LEU A 284 -8.68 -2.54 22.03
C LEU A 284 -9.30 -1.31 21.38
N THR A 285 -10.34 -1.52 20.58
CA THR A 285 -11.09 -0.44 19.91
C THR A 285 -12.56 -0.59 20.21
N TYR A 286 -13.15 0.50 20.69
CA TYR A 286 -14.56 0.63 21.03
C TYR A 286 -15.15 1.69 20.14
N TRP A 287 -16.02 1.31 19.22
CA TRP A 287 -16.81 2.23 18.41
C TRP A 287 -18.22 2.29 18.97
N ILE A 288 -18.64 3.46 19.46
CA ILE A 288 -19.95 3.67 20.07
C ILE A 288 -20.49 5.01 19.59
N SER A 289 -21.61 4.99 18.86
CA SER A 289 -22.33 6.20 18.41
C SER A 289 -21.40 7.25 17.77
N HIS A 290 -20.64 6.82 16.75
CA HIS A 290 -19.66 7.65 16.01
C HIS A 290 -18.47 8.17 16.84
N THR A 291 -18.29 7.65 18.05
CA THR A 291 -17.11 7.90 18.88
C THR A 291 -16.26 6.63 18.96
N MET A 292 -15.01 6.74 18.56
CA MET A 292 -14.01 5.69 18.73
C MET A 292 -13.20 5.96 20.01
N TYR A 293 -13.05 4.96 20.86
CA TYR A 293 -12.02 4.92 21.89
C TYR A 293 -11.02 3.81 21.55
N SER A 294 -9.73 4.09 21.61
CA SER A 294 -8.68 3.09 21.40
C SER A 294 -7.71 3.06 22.57
N PHE A 295 -7.50 1.88 23.12
CA PHE A 295 -6.56 1.61 24.19
C PHE A 295 -5.41 0.77 23.64
N GLU A 296 -4.18 1.26 23.77
CA GLU A 296 -2.98 0.50 23.46
C GLU A 296 -2.30 0.11 24.77
N LEU A 297 -2.07 -1.19 24.95
CA LEU A 297 -1.37 -1.77 26.09
C LEU A 297 -0.04 -2.35 25.65
N GLY A 298 0.94 -2.32 26.54
CA GLY A 298 2.24 -2.95 26.33
C GLY A 298 3.00 -3.12 27.63
N LEU A 299 4.01 -3.98 27.60
CA LEU A 299 4.81 -4.26 28.79
C LEU A 299 5.70 -3.07 29.21
N THR A 300 5.71 -2.78 30.51
CA THR A 300 6.77 -2.04 31.21
C THR A 300 7.50 -3.03 32.09
N GLY A 301 8.71 -3.43 31.69
CA GLY A 301 9.37 -4.57 32.33
C GLY A 301 8.55 -5.84 32.09
N GLN A 302 7.95 -6.39 33.15
CA GLN A 302 7.10 -7.59 33.10
C GLN A 302 5.61 -7.29 33.29
N THR A 303 5.23 -6.03 33.56
CA THR A 303 3.84 -5.66 33.85
C THR A 303 3.17 -5.11 32.60
N LEU A 304 1.99 -5.63 32.26
CA LEU A 304 1.17 -5.09 31.17
C LEU A 304 0.46 -3.82 31.67
N GLU A 305 0.62 -2.73 30.93
CA GLU A 305 0.04 -1.43 31.30
C GLU A 305 -0.55 -0.74 30.08
N VAL A 306 -1.54 0.15 30.30
CA VAL A 306 -2.03 1.07 29.27
C VAL A 306 -0.92 2.07 28.95
N LYS A 307 -0.57 2.16 27.66
CA LYS A 307 0.45 3.06 27.12
C LYS A 307 -0.16 4.30 26.49
N LYS A 308 -1.36 4.15 25.95
CA LYS A 308 -2.00 5.20 25.17
C LYS A 308 -3.51 5.02 25.17
N VAL A 309 -4.22 6.13 25.28
CA VAL A 309 -5.67 6.19 25.08
C VAL A 309 -5.99 7.30 24.09
N GLU A 310 -6.69 6.95 23.03
CA GLU A 310 -7.15 7.89 22.01
C GLU A 310 -8.67 7.90 21.94
N LYS A 311 -9.23 9.08 21.66
CA LYS A 311 -10.63 9.26 21.31
C LYS A 311 -10.73 9.91 19.94
N ALA A 312 -11.59 9.39 19.07
CA ALA A 312 -11.91 10.04 17.81
C ALA A 312 -13.42 10.27 17.67
N VAL A 313 -13.81 11.46 17.21
CA VAL A 313 -15.20 11.81 16.92
C VAL A 313 -15.24 12.39 15.51
N ASN A 314 -16.04 11.81 14.61
CA ASN A 314 -16.15 12.25 13.21
C ASN A 314 -14.76 12.40 12.52
N GLY A 315 -13.84 11.48 12.80
CA GLY A 315 -12.47 11.50 12.26
C GLY A 315 -11.49 12.41 12.98
N ASN A 316 -11.95 13.33 13.84
CA ASN A 316 -11.07 14.17 14.65
C ASN A 316 -10.52 13.38 15.83
N LYS A 317 -9.21 13.11 15.81
CA LYS A 317 -8.51 12.35 16.84
C LYS A 317 -8.00 13.26 17.96
N SER A 318 -8.15 12.78 19.19
CA SER A 318 -7.68 13.41 20.42
C SER A 318 -6.93 12.38 21.26
N LEU A 319 -5.78 12.78 21.80
CA LEU A 319 -4.98 11.97 22.70
C LEU A 319 -5.45 12.24 24.13
N LEU A 320 -6.02 11.23 24.79
CA LEU A 320 -6.49 11.35 26.18
C LEU A 320 -5.40 10.99 27.19
N TYR A 321 -4.51 10.06 26.81
CA TYR A 321 -3.41 9.60 27.66
C TYR A 321 -2.25 9.06 26.83
N LYS A 322 -1.02 9.27 27.30
CA LYS A 322 0.20 8.65 26.75
C LYS A 322 1.28 8.53 27.83
N ARG A 323 1.98 7.41 27.86
CA ARG A 323 3.14 7.15 28.72
C ARG A 323 4.35 6.70 27.93
#